data_AF-A0A259YP99-F1
#
_entry.id   AF-A0A259YP99-F1
#
_cell.length_a   1.000
_cell.length_b   1.000
_cell.length_c   1.000
_cell.angle_alpha   90.00
_cell.angle_beta   90.00
_cell.angle_gamma   90.00
#
_symmetry.space_group_name_H-M   'P 1'
#
loop_
_entity.id
_entity.type
_entity.pdbx_description
1 polymer ?
#
loop_
_entity_poly.entity_id
_entity_poly.type
_entity_poly.pdbx_seq_one_letter_code
_entity_poly.pdbx_strand_id
1 'polypeptide(L)'
;LLTCDADLTPVIVDHHGVPLALGRTTRLATDDQRIALTIRDRCCVMCGRPAQWCHAHHVRFWEHGGRTDLSNLALVCGECHRLVHQGHWQLLMGDDGHPYAIPPESIDPTRQPIPSYHRRQHRAA
;
A
#
# COMPACT_ATOMS: atom_id res chain seq x y z
N LEU A 1 -27.97 -23.79 -3.06
CA LEU A 1 -27.22 -23.27 -4.22
C LEU A 1 -27.29 -21.75 -4.19
N LEU A 2 -26.33 -21.10 -3.55
CA LEU A 2 -26.20 -19.64 -3.45
C LEU A 2 -24.70 -19.30 -3.49
N THR A 3 -24.03 -19.56 -4.62
CA THR A 3 -22.60 -19.23 -4.79
C THR A 3 -22.25 -18.83 -6.22
N CYS A 4 -23.21 -18.48 -7.07
CA CYS A 4 -22.88 -18.23 -8.48
C CYS A 4 -22.29 -16.84 -8.76
N ASP A 5 -22.48 -15.85 -7.88
CA ASP A 5 -21.84 -14.52 -7.98
C ASP A 5 -21.73 -13.86 -6.59
N ALA A 6 -21.06 -14.52 -5.63
CA ALA A 6 -20.86 -13.97 -4.30
C ALA A 6 -19.39 -13.62 -4.08
N ASP A 7 -19.06 -12.34 -4.15
CA ASP A 7 -17.75 -11.83 -3.72
C ASP A 7 -17.73 -11.74 -2.17
N LEU A 8 -16.98 -12.64 -1.53
CA LEU A 8 -16.77 -12.60 -0.08
C LEU A 8 -15.62 -11.64 0.24
N THR A 9 -15.96 -10.49 0.82
CA THR A 9 -14.99 -9.52 1.34
C THR A 9 -14.91 -9.68 2.86
N PRO A 10 -13.85 -10.29 3.42
CA PRO A 10 -13.64 -10.26 4.87
C PRO A 10 -13.42 -8.81 5.29
N VAL A 11 -14.31 -8.30 6.14
CA VAL A 11 -14.20 -6.96 6.71
C VAL A 11 -13.54 -7.08 8.07
N ILE A 12 -12.31 -6.60 8.20
CA ILE A 12 -11.72 -6.33 9.51
C ILE A 12 -12.27 -4.98 9.93
N VAL A 13 -13.05 -4.97 10.99
CA VAL A 13 -13.55 -3.72 11.58
C VAL A 13 -12.69 -3.33 12.78
N ASP A 14 -12.55 -2.03 13.02
CA ASP A 14 -12.03 -1.56 14.30
C ASP A 14 -13.08 -1.75 15.43
N HIS A 15 -12.74 -1.35 16.65
CA HIS A 15 -13.64 -1.42 17.81
C HIS A 15 -14.95 -0.63 17.69
N HIS A 16 -15.08 0.26 16.70
CA HIS A 16 -16.29 1.02 16.40
C HIS A 16 -17.06 0.47 15.19
N GLY A 17 -16.59 -0.62 14.56
CA GLY A 17 -17.25 -1.21 13.40
C GLY A 17 -16.78 -0.64 12.07
N VAL A 18 -15.71 0.15 12.01
CA VAL A 18 -15.26 0.77 10.76
C VAL A 18 -14.44 -0.19 9.90
N PRO A 19 -14.84 -0.46 8.63
CA PRO A 19 -14.12 -1.34 7.73
C PRO A 19 -12.69 -0.89 7.41
N LEU A 20 -11.70 -1.69 7.79
CA LEU A 20 -10.30 -1.62 7.34
C LEU A 20 -10.05 -2.39 6.04
N ALA A 21 -11.03 -3.19 5.61
CA ALA A 21 -11.07 -3.88 4.32
C ALA A 21 -12.41 -3.61 3.63
N LEU A 22 -12.36 -3.02 2.43
CA LEU A 22 -13.52 -2.62 1.63
C LEU A 22 -13.63 -3.41 0.32
N GLY A 23 -12.66 -4.28 0.03
CA GLY A 23 -12.64 -5.06 -1.19
C GLY A 23 -12.62 -4.15 -2.42
N ARG A 24 -13.61 -4.30 -3.29
CA ARG A 24 -13.78 -3.48 -4.50
C ARG A 24 -15.01 -2.55 -4.46
N THR A 25 -15.58 -2.33 -3.28
CA THR A 25 -16.77 -1.47 -3.11
C THR A 25 -16.47 0.02 -3.39
N THR A 26 -15.28 0.49 -3.05
CA THR A 26 -14.82 1.86 -3.32
C THR A 26 -13.36 1.89 -3.73
N ARG A 27 -13.03 2.79 -4.67
CA ARG A 27 -11.66 3.03 -5.10
C ARG A 27 -10.85 3.81 -4.07
N LEU A 28 -11.49 4.72 -3.33
CA LEU A 28 -10.78 5.61 -2.40
C LEU A 28 -10.72 4.99 -1.02
N ALA A 29 -9.54 5.07 -0.39
CA ALA A 29 -9.37 4.69 1.00
C ALA A 29 -10.22 5.58 1.92
N THR A 30 -10.80 5.00 2.96
CA THR A 30 -11.50 5.74 4.02
C THR A 30 -10.52 6.45 4.94
N ASP A 31 -11.02 7.37 5.75
CA ASP A 31 -10.19 8.10 6.72
C ASP A 31 -9.54 7.14 7.74
N ASP A 32 -10.26 6.13 8.22
CA ASP A 32 -9.69 5.14 9.15
C ASP A 32 -8.61 4.26 8.50
N GLN A 33 -8.78 3.92 7.22
CA GLN A 33 -7.69 3.29 6.47
C GLN A 33 -6.49 4.23 6.34
N ARG A 34 -6.69 5.54 6.13
CA ARG A 34 -5.58 6.52 6.11
C ARG A 34 -4.89 6.64 7.47
N ILE A 35 -5.63 6.59 8.58
CA ILE A 35 -5.07 6.59 9.94
C ILE A 35 -4.21 5.33 10.13
N ALA A 36 -4.75 4.15 9.82
CA ALA A 36 -4.02 2.89 9.93
C ALA A 36 -2.75 2.87 9.05
N LEU A 37 -2.84 3.39 7.83
CA LEU A 37 -1.69 3.56 6.95
C LEU A 37 -0.65 4.54 7.52
N THR A 38 -1.08 5.63 8.15
CA THR A 38 -0.18 6.60 8.80
C THR A 38 0.58 5.94 9.95
N ILE A 39 -0.07 5.09 10.74
CA ILE A 39 0.57 4.34 11.83
C ILE A 39 1.58 3.32 11.29
N ARG A 40 1.18 2.53 10.27
CA ARG A 40 2.03 1.47 9.70
C ARG A 40 3.19 2.04 8.89
N ASP A 41 2.92 2.96 7.97
CA ASP A 41 3.89 3.42 6.97
C ASP A 41 4.69 4.63 7.46
N ARG A 42 4.15 5.42 8.40
CA ARG A 42 4.73 6.63 9.04
C ARG A 42 5.04 7.81 8.09
N CYS A 43 5.39 7.52 6.85
CA CYS A 43 5.81 8.45 5.81
C CYS A 43 5.67 7.75 4.44
N CYS A 44 6.06 8.44 3.37
CA CYS A 44 6.18 7.82 2.06
C CYS A 44 7.12 6.61 2.15
N VAL A 45 6.62 5.43 1.79
CA VAL A 45 7.36 4.17 1.93
C VAL A 45 8.64 4.11 1.07
N MET A 46 8.74 4.95 0.03
CA MET A 46 9.91 5.01 -0.83
C MET A 46 10.96 6.03 -0.35
N CYS A 47 10.56 7.29 -0.17
CA CYS A 47 11.47 8.42 0.03
C CYS A 47 11.41 9.12 1.40
N GLY A 48 10.47 8.73 2.27
CA GLY A 48 10.38 9.28 3.62
C GLY A 48 9.68 10.64 3.76
N ARG A 49 9.08 11.19 2.68
CA ARG A 49 8.26 12.41 2.78
C ARG A 49 7.11 12.23 3.80
N PRO A 50 6.69 13.28 4.53
CA PRO A 50 5.66 13.18 5.56
C PRO A 50 4.35 12.55 5.06
N ALA A 51 3.68 11.79 5.93
CA ALA A 51 2.42 11.11 5.60
C ALA A 51 1.32 12.06 5.08
N GLN A 52 1.28 13.30 5.58
CA GLN A 52 0.34 14.33 5.12
C GLN A 52 0.52 14.74 3.64
N TRP A 53 1.65 14.41 3.03
CA TRP A 53 1.94 14.64 1.60
C TRP A 53 1.77 13.37 0.75
N CYS A 54 1.21 12.32 1.35
CA CYS A 54 1.06 11.02 0.74
C CYS A 54 -0.40 10.70 0.44
N HIS A 55 -0.58 9.89 -0.60
CA HIS A 55 -1.84 9.24 -0.93
C HIS A 55 -1.79 7.77 -0.53
N ALA A 56 -2.96 7.20 -0.22
CA ALA A 56 -3.11 5.75 -0.14
C ALA A 56 -3.10 5.18 -1.57
N HIS A 57 -2.00 4.54 -1.93
CA HIS A 57 -1.76 3.98 -3.25
C HIS A 57 -1.94 2.47 -3.23
N HIS A 58 -2.65 1.92 -4.21
CA HIS A 58 -2.83 0.48 -4.35
C HIS A 58 -1.56 -0.20 -4.87
N VAL A 59 -1.02 -1.17 -4.14
CA VAL A 59 0.16 -1.97 -4.53
C VAL A 59 -0.13 -2.72 -5.84
N ARG A 60 -1.20 -3.53 -5.88
CA ARG A 60 -1.84 -3.94 -7.13
C ARG A 60 -2.83 -2.86 -7.52
N PHE A 61 -2.62 -2.20 -8.66
CA PHE A 61 -3.47 -1.09 -9.07
C PHE A 61 -4.96 -1.47 -9.11
N TRP A 62 -5.81 -0.51 -8.74
CA TRP A 62 -7.26 -0.67 -8.74
C TRP A 62 -7.82 -1.13 -10.10
N GLU A 63 -7.32 -0.52 -11.19
CA GLU A 63 -7.69 -0.84 -12.58
C GLU A 63 -7.32 -2.29 -12.97
N HIS A 64 -6.35 -2.89 -12.28
CA HIS A 64 -5.92 -4.27 -12.48
C HIS A 64 -6.51 -5.25 -11.47
N GLY A 65 -7.61 -4.89 -10.80
CA GLY A 65 -8.28 -5.79 -9.84
C GLY A 65 -7.84 -5.59 -8.38
N GLY A 66 -7.02 -4.58 -8.08
CA GLY A 66 -6.62 -4.26 -6.70
C GLY A 66 -7.80 -3.98 -5.78
N ARG A 67 -7.66 -4.35 -4.51
CA ARG A 67 -8.65 -4.11 -3.45
C ARG A 67 -8.24 -2.90 -2.60
N THR A 68 -9.22 -2.15 -2.10
CA THR A 68 -9.01 -1.05 -1.15
C THR A 68 -8.99 -1.63 0.26
N ASP A 69 -7.93 -2.38 0.54
CA ASP A 69 -7.67 -3.05 1.82
C ASP A 69 -6.26 -2.66 2.29
N LEU A 70 -6.02 -2.61 3.60
CA LEU A 70 -4.68 -2.27 4.13
C LEU A 70 -3.56 -3.16 3.58
N SER A 71 -3.84 -4.44 3.31
CA SER A 71 -2.89 -5.38 2.69
C SER A 71 -2.54 -5.07 1.24
N ASN A 72 -3.25 -4.14 0.60
CA ASN A 72 -2.99 -3.69 -0.77
C ASN A 72 -2.82 -2.17 -0.86
N LEU A 73 -2.82 -1.42 0.23
CA LEU A 73 -2.59 0.02 0.23
C LEU A 73 -1.23 0.36 0.84
N ALA A 74 -0.60 1.45 0.38
CA ALA A 74 0.64 1.99 0.94
C ALA A 74 0.67 3.53 0.81
N LEU A 75 1.31 4.24 1.75
CA LEU A 75 1.53 5.68 1.63
C LEU A 75 2.63 6.01 0.61
N VAL A 76 2.26 6.75 -0.42
CA VAL A 76 3.18 7.20 -1.47
C VAL A 76 2.95 8.69 -1.77
N CYS A 77 4.02 9.49 -1.78
CA CYS A 77 3.93 10.91 -2.15
C CYS A 77 3.70 11.09 -3.66
N GLY A 78 3.24 12.27 -4.09
CA GLY A 78 2.92 12.54 -5.50
C GLY A 78 4.06 12.20 -6.49
N GLU A 79 5.31 12.50 -6.12
CA GLU A 79 6.47 12.20 -6.99
C GLU A 79 6.72 10.68 -7.11
N CYS A 80 6.76 9.97 -5.98
CA CYS A 80 6.93 8.52 -5.99
C CYS A 80 5.74 7.80 -6.63
N HIS A 81 4.54 8.34 -6.49
CA HIS A 81 3.32 7.82 -7.11
C HIS A 81 3.44 7.85 -8.63
N ARG A 82 3.94 8.95 -9.19
CA ARG A 82 4.22 9.08 -10.62
C ARG A 82 5.27 8.06 -11.09
N LEU A 83 6.34 7.86 -10.33
CA LEU A 83 7.37 6.88 -10.66
C LEU A 83 6.83 5.44 -10.72
N VAL A 84 5.92 5.09 -9.81
CA VAL A 84 5.28 3.77 -9.80
C VAL A 84 4.30 3.62 -10.97
N HIS A 85 3.46 4.61 -11.23
CA HIS A 85 2.52 4.58 -12.37
C HIS A 85 3.20 4.55 -13.74
N GLN A 86 4.40 5.12 -13.86
CA GLN A 86 5.19 5.06 -15.10
C GLN A 86 5.90 3.70 -15.31
N GLY A 87 5.76 2.77 -14.37
CA GLY A 87 6.38 1.44 -14.45
C GLY A 87 7.86 1.41 -14.13
N HIS A 88 8.47 2.53 -13.74
CA HIS A 88 9.88 2.58 -13.36
C HIS A 88 10.12 1.90 -12.00
N TRP A 89 9.18 2.05 -11.07
CA TRP A 89 9.24 1.43 -9.76
C TRP A 89 8.02 0.56 -9.54
N GLN A 90 8.18 -0.52 -8.76
CA GLN A 90 7.05 -1.34 -8.33
C GLN A 90 6.98 -1.35 -6.81
N LEU A 91 5.77 -1.59 -6.30
CA LEU A 91 5.56 -1.87 -4.89
C LEU A 91 5.16 -3.32 -4.74
N LEU A 92 5.60 -3.94 -3.64
CA LEU A 92 5.23 -5.27 -3.22
C LEU A 92 4.78 -5.20 -1.76
N MET A 93 3.72 -5.92 -1.40
CA MET A 93 3.39 -6.15 0.00
C MET A 93 4.11 -7.43 0.45
N GLY A 94 4.97 -7.33 1.45
CA GLY A 94 5.64 -8.51 2.02
C GLY A 94 4.70 -9.36 2.86
N ASP A 95 5.10 -10.60 3.13
CA ASP A 95 4.36 -11.51 4.02
C ASP A 95 4.27 -11.00 5.47
N ASP A 96 5.13 -10.05 5.82
CA ASP A 96 5.11 -9.33 7.10
C ASP A 96 4.11 -8.15 7.12
N GLY A 97 3.30 -7.99 6.07
CA GLY A 97 2.26 -6.96 5.97
C GLY A 97 2.79 -5.55 5.70
N HIS A 98 4.07 -5.40 5.30
CA HIS A 98 4.68 -4.10 5.03
C HIS A 98 5.04 -3.90 3.54
N PRO A 99 4.99 -2.66 3.04
CA PRO A 99 5.40 -2.36 1.68
C PRO A 99 6.92 -2.45 1.47
N TYR A 100 7.31 -2.95 0.31
CA TYR A 100 8.66 -2.95 -0.25
C TYR A 100 8.64 -2.25 -1.61
N ALA A 101 9.68 -1.48 -1.90
CA ALA A 101 9.90 -0.87 -3.21
C ALA A 101 10.85 -1.76 -4.03
N ILE A 102 10.46 -2.06 -5.25
CA ILE A 102 11.31 -2.79 -6.20
C ILE A 102 11.85 -1.77 -7.21
N PRO A 103 13.16 -1.54 -7.25
CA PRO A 103 13.77 -0.62 -8.21
C PRO A 103 13.68 -1.15 -9.65
N PRO A 104 13.84 -0.25 -10.64
CA PRO A 104 14.09 -0.66 -12.02
C PRO A 104 15.47 -1.31 -12.15
N GLU A 105 15.65 -2.12 -13.20
CA GLU A 105 16.94 -2.78 -13.52
C GLU A 105 18.08 -1.77 -13.74
N SER A 106 17.75 -0.55 -14.18
CA SER A 106 18.73 0.53 -14.35
C SER A 106 19.31 1.05 -13.03
N ILE A 107 18.64 0.82 -11.89
CA ILE A 107 19.10 1.20 -10.55
C ILE A 107 19.70 -0.02 -9.82
N ASP A 108 19.04 -1.16 -9.91
CA ASP A 108 19.53 -2.43 -9.38
C ASP A 108 19.16 -3.55 -10.37
N PRO A 109 20.16 -4.13 -11.09
CA PRO A 109 19.92 -5.21 -12.04
C PRO A 109 19.28 -6.46 -11.41
N THR A 110 19.47 -6.66 -10.11
CA THR A 110 18.90 -7.80 -9.37
C THR A 110 17.51 -7.52 -8.81
N ARG A 111 17.03 -6.28 -8.95
CA ARG A 111 15.70 -5.80 -8.52
C ARG A 111 15.35 -6.24 -7.10
N GLN A 112 16.30 -6.12 -6.17
CA GLN A 112 16.09 -6.56 -4.79
C GLN A 112 15.00 -5.72 -4.11
N PRO A 113 14.05 -6.35 -3.40
CA PRO A 113 13.04 -5.61 -2.64
C PRO A 113 13.67 -4.76 -1.53
N ILE A 114 13.38 -3.47 -1.57
CA ILE A 114 13.87 -2.49 -0.61
C ILE A 114 12.77 -2.26 0.46
N PRO A 115 13.00 -2.55 1.76
CA PRO A 115 12.00 -2.33 2.81
C PRO A 115 11.53 -0.88 2.87
N SER A 116 10.32 -0.59 3.34
CA SER A 116 9.81 0.78 3.54
C SER A 116 10.82 1.72 4.22
N TYR A 117 10.84 3.00 3.81
CA TYR A 117 11.81 4.01 4.25
C TYR A 117 12.02 4.03 5.76
N HIS A 118 10.95 4.11 6.55
CA HIS A 118 11.06 4.15 8.00
C HIS A 118 11.71 2.87 8.57
N ARG A 119 11.46 1.69 7.98
CA ARG A 119 12.02 0.40 8.42
C ARG A 119 13.51 0.26 8.07
N ARG A 120 13.98 0.94 7.02
CA ARG A 120 15.42 1.00 6.69
C ARG A 120 16.17 1.85 7.71
N GLN A 121 15.58 2.98 8.11
CA GLN A 121 16.17 3.89 9.08
C GLN A 121 16.29 3.26 10.48
N HIS A 122 15.32 2.44 10.89
CA HIS A 122 15.33 1.77 12.20
C HIS A 122 16.27 0.57 12.31
N ARG A 123 16.87 0.10 11.22
CA ARG A 123 17.91 -0.96 11.26
C ARG A 123 19.33 -0.43 11.51
N ALA A 124 19.49 0.90 11.57
CA ALA A 124 20.78 1.56 11.72
C ALA A 124 21.07 2.06 13.16
N ALA A 125 20.36 1.53 14.17
CA ALA A 125 20.55 1.85 15.58
C ALA A 125 20.87 0.59 16.38
#